data_AF-D6BFF7-F1
#
_entry.id   AF-D6BFF7-F1
#
_cell.length_a   1.000
_cell.length_b   1.000
_cell.length_c   1.000
_cell.angle_alpha   90.00
_cell.angle_beta   90.00
_cell.angle_gamma   90.00
#
_symmetry.space_group_name_H-M   'P 1'
#
loop_
_entity.id
_entity.type
_entity.pdbx_description
1 polymer ?
#
loop_
_entity_poly.entity_id
_entity_poly.type
_entity_poly.pdbx_seq_one_letter_code
_entity_poly.pdbx_strand_id
1 'polypeptide(L)'
;MFSTEFYKDGNIEKDKLNKQNKFLDSYGLEVIQIEDGFMLIEKNKFYYNLFKNFVTDDYKEFLKLHSEDIDYFEYSNSFDKYLEIIADKIVAWEKFLEKYPDSKLKRKAQNMSYTYRAGYIFRLTSSETRESLMNGKANDAVKEFNRFIKKYPNSPTSDIIKYYLENYKEEDIDTLISKKLNKNYEGE
;
A
#
# COMPACT_ATOMS: atom_id res chain seq x y z
N MET A 1 -30.87 -12.95 -27.78
CA MET A 1 -30.36 -14.13 -27.05
C MET A 1 -28.85 -14.11 -27.21
N PHE A 2 -28.13 -13.59 -26.22
CA PHE A 2 -26.66 -13.57 -26.24
C PHE A 2 -26.18 -15.01 -26.11
N SER A 3 -25.40 -15.52 -27.07
CA SER A 3 -24.95 -16.91 -27.02
C SER A 3 -23.93 -17.07 -25.91
N THR A 4 -24.18 -18.03 -25.01
CA THR A 4 -23.28 -18.48 -23.95
C THR A 4 -22.28 -19.53 -24.46
N GLU A 5 -22.10 -19.65 -25.78
CA GLU A 5 -21.14 -20.59 -26.39
C GLU A 5 -19.68 -20.22 -26.11
N PHE A 6 -19.43 -19.05 -25.55
CA PHE A 6 -18.11 -18.63 -25.05
C PHE A 6 -17.67 -19.31 -23.74
N TYR A 7 -18.51 -20.12 -23.07
CA TYR A 7 -18.26 -20.57 -21.68
C TYR A 7 -18.05 -22.08 -21.51
N LYS A 8 -17.66 -22.82 -22.56
CA LYS A 8 -17.65 -24.30 -22.52
C LYS A 8 -16.28 -24.97 -22.51
N ASP A 9 -15.16 -24.27 -22.73
CA ASP A 9 -13.84 -24.92 -22.83
C ASP A 9 -12.74 -24.15 -22.10
N GLY A 10 -12.72 -24.30 -20.76
CA GLY A 10 -11.78 -23.58 -19.88
C GLY A 10 -10.28 -23.74 -20.21
N ASN A 11 -9.87 -24.81 -20.90
CA ASN A 11 -8.48 -24.98 -21.36
C ASN A 11 -8.17 -24.21 -22.66
N ILE A 12 -9.12 -24.13 -23.60
CA ILE A 12 -8.94 -23.41 -24.87
C ILE A 12 -8.96 -21.89 -24.62
N GLU A 13 -9.74 -21.43 -23.63
CA GLU A 13 -9.81 -20.03 -23.23
C GLU A 13 -8.50 -19.53 -22.61
N LYS A 14 -7.83 -20.34 -21.78
CA LYS A 14 -6.56 -19.96 -21.14
C LYS A 14 -5.41 -19.79 -22.14
N ASP A 15 -5.30 -20.67 -23.14
CA ASP A 15 -4.26 -20.58 -24.16
C ASP A 15 -4.47 -19.39 -25.11
N LYS A 16 -5.73 -19.11 -25.48
CA LYS A 16 -6.09 -17.92 -26.25
C LYS A 16 -5.78 -16.64 -25.47
N LEU A 17 -6.15 -16.59 -24.19
CA LEU A 17 -5.85 -15.47 -23.30
C LEU A 17 -4.35 -15.25 -23.16
N ASN A 18 -3.57 -16.31 -22.93
CA ASN A 18 -2.11 -16.25 -22.87
C ASN A 18 -1.49 -15.70 -24.16
N LYS A 19 -1.99 -16.13 -25.33
CA LYS A 19 -1.51 -15.63 -26.62
C LYS A 19 -1.81 -14.13 -26.79
N GLN A 20 -3.01 -13.69 -26.39
CA GLN A 20 -3.41 -12.29 -26.45
C GLN A 20 -2.59 -11.43 -25.48
N ASN A 21 -2.39 -11.90 -24.24
CA ASN A 21 -1.59 -11.19 -23.24
C ASN A 21 -0.11 -11.07 -23.63
N LYS A 22 0.46 -12.07 -24.32
CA LYS A 22 1.82 -11.94 -24.89
C LYS A 22 1.94 -10.80 -25.91
N PHE A 23 0.90 -10.54 -26.70
CA PHE A 23 0.90 -9.40 -27.64
C PHE A 23 0.74 -8.07 -26.88
N LEU A 24 -0.21 -8.01 -25.94
CA LEU A 24 -0.55 -6.81 -25.17
C LEU A 24 0.54 -6.38 -24.18
N ASP A 25 1.38 -7.32 -23.73
CA ASP A 25 2.49 -7.06 -22.80
C ASP A 25 3.44 -5.97 -23.33
N SER A 26 3.69 -5.95 -24.64
CA SER A 26 4.53 -4.94 -25.29
C SER A 26 3.96 -3.51 -25.19
N TYR A 27 2.65 -3.38 -24.96
CA TYR A 27 1.95 -2.11 -24.74
C TYR A 27 1.71 -1.80 -23.26
N GLY A 28 2.16 -2.67 -22.35
CA GLY A 28 1.88 -2.54 -20.92
C GLY A 28 0.40 -2.76 -20.58
N LEU A 29 -0.30 -3.60 -21.36
CA LEU A 29 -1.71 -3.94 -21.16
C LEU A 29 -1.86 -5.44 -20.90
N GLU A 30 -2.96 -5.84 -20.28
CA GLU A 30 -3.35 -7.24 -20.15
C GLU A 30 -4.87 -7.40 -20.11
N VAL A 31 -5.34 -8.55 -20.57
CA VAL A 31 -6.73 -8.98 -20.39
C VAL A 31 -6.75 -9.92 -19.19
N ILE A 32 -7.59 -9.60 -18.21
CA ILE A 32 -7.89 -10.45 -17.06
C ILE A 32 -9.29 -11.04 -17.20
N GLN A 33 -9.48 -12.22 -16.60
CA GLN A 33 -10.80 -12.82 -16.45
C GLN A 33 -11.45 -12.27 -15.17
N ILE A 34 -12.69 -11.84 -15.29
CA ILE A 34 -13.57 -11.42 -14.18
C ILE A 34 -14.79 -12.34 -14.13
N GLU A 35 -15.62 -12.24 -13.09
CA GLU A 35 -16.81 -13.09 -12.91
C GLU A 35 -17.70 -13.11 -14.17
N ASP A 36 -17.91 -11.95 -14.80
CA ASP A 36 -18.77 -11.78 -15.98
C ASP A 36 -17.98 -11.54 -17.29
N GLY A 37 -16.82 -12.20 -17.45
CA GLY A 37 -16.09 -12.22 -18.72
C GLY A 37 -14.66 -11.72 -18.64
N PHE A 38 -14.30 -10.77 -19.51
CA PHE A 38 -12.92 -10.30 -19.66
C PHE A 38 -12.82 -8.78 -19.61
N MET A 39 -11.79 -8.27 -18.95
CA MET A 39 -11.49 -6.85 -18.87
C MET A 39 -10.07 -6.59 -19.38
N LEU A 40 -9.93 -5.60 -20.26
CA LEU A 40 -8.62 -5.05 -20.64
C LEU A 40 -8.22 -4.03 -19.57
N ILE A 41 -7.07 -4.25 -18.94
CA ILE A 41 -6.51 -3.40 -17.90
C ILE A 41 -5.10 -2.95 -18.24
N GLU A 42 -4.68 -1.83 -17.68
CA GLU A 42 -3.32 -1.35 -17.74
C GLU A 42 -2.44 -1.99 -16.66
N LYS A 43 -1.21 -2.36 -17.01
CA LYS A 43 -0.22 -2.80 -16.02
C LYS A 43 0.25 -1.60 -15.21
N ASN A 44 0.70 -1.83 -13.97
CA ASN A 44 1.08 -0.76 -13.02
C ASN A 44 2.06 0.28 -13.61
N LYS A 45 2.98 -0.14 -14.50
CA LYS A 45 3.98 0.74 -15.14
C LYS A 45 3.48 1.49 -16.37
N PHE A 46 2.26 1.26 -16.84
CA PHE A 46 1.72 1.85 -18.06
C PHE A 46 1.77 3.38 -18.02
N TYR A 47 1.12 3.99 -17.03
CA TYR A 47 1.04 5.44 -16.90
C TYR A 47 2.40 6.09 -16.65
N TYR A 48 3.25 5.48 -15.83
CA TYR A 48 4.62 5.96 -15.64
C TYR A 48 5.40 5.95 -16.96
N ASN A 49 5.37 4.87 -17.72
CA ASN A 49 6.11 4.77 -18.98
C ASN A 49 5.59 5.76 -20.04
N LEU A 50 4.28 5.98 -20.08
CA LEU A 50 3.66 6.91 -21.02
C LEU A 50 4.05 8.36 -20.72
N PHE A 51 4.04 8.76 -19.44
CA PHE A 51 4.12 10.17 -19.06
C PHE A 51 5.47 10.64 -18.50
N LYS A 52 6.38 9.75 -18.08
CA LYS A 52 7.63 10.11 -17.36
C LYS A 52 8.55 11.14 -18.03
N ASN A 53 8.42 11.36 -19.34
CA ASN A 53 9.23 12.32 -20.10
C ASN A 53 8.47 13.63 -20.43
N PHE A 54 7.21 13.74 -20.03
CA PHE A 54 6.30 14.84 -20.39
C PHE A 54 5.71 15.55 -19.18
N VAL A 55 6.15 15.21 -17.97
CA VAL A 55 5.62 15.75 -16.71
C VAL A 55 6.76 16.33 -15.87
N THR A 56 6.40 17.17 -14.90
CA THR A 56 7.33 17.72 -13.90
C THR A 56 7.93 16.61 -13.03
N ASP A 57 9.05 16.89 -12.36
CA ASP A 57 9.78 15.90 -11.56
C ASP A 57 8.93 15.29 -10.44
N ASP A 58 8.08 16.10 -9.79
CA ASP A 58 7.14 15.63 -8.77
C ASP A 58 6.08 14.68 -9.36
N TYR A 59 5.50 14.99 -10.52
CA TYR A 59 4.57 14.09 -11.21
C TYR A 59 5.26 12.80 -11.65
N LYS A 60 6.49 12.89 -12.16
CA LYS A 60 7.27 11.72 -12.58
C LYS A 60 7.54 10.78 -11.41
N GLU A 61 7.96 11.33 -10.27
CA GLU A 61 8.25 10.55 -9.07
C GLU A 61 6.97 9.99 -8.44
N PHE A 62 5.87 10.76 -8.43
CA PHE A 62 4.56 10.27 -8.00
C PHE A 62 4.10 9.06 -8.83
N LEU A 63 4.16 9.18 -10.16
CA LEU A 63 3.79 8.09 -11.08
C LEU A 63 4.67 6.86 -10.87
N LYS A 64 5.96 7.06 -10.59
CA LYS A 64 6.88 5.96 -10.27
C LYS A 64 6.44 5.24 -8.99
N LEU A 65 6.19 5.98 -7.90
CA LEU A 65 5.75 5.40 -6.62
C LEU A 65 4.46 4.60 -6.77
N HIS A 66 3.50 5.15 -7.51
CA HIS A 66 2.22 4.49 -7.81
C HIS A 66 2.40 3.28 -8.74
N SER A 67 3.34 3.32 -9.70
CA SER A 67 3.61 2.17 -10.58
C SER A 67 4.28 0.98 -9.89
N GLU A 68 4.87 1.21 -8.73
CA GLU A 68 5.47 0.20 -7.89
C GLU A 68 4.51 -0.26 -6.78
N ASP A 69 3.27 0.24 -6.78
CA ASP A 69 2.24 -0.16 -5.83
C ASP A 69 1.94 -1.65 -5.95
N ILE A 70 1.59 -2.26 -4.82
CA ILE A 70 1.18 -3.66 -4.72
C ILE A 70 -0.33 -3.67 -4.53
N ASP A 71 -1.03 -4.57 -5.23
CA ASP A 71 -2.46 -4.72 -5.04
C ASP A 71 -2.73 -5.41 -3.69
N TYR A 72 -2.77 -4.58 -2.65
CA TYR A 72 -2.69 -5.01 -1.26
C TYR A 72 -3.99 -5.64 -0.74
N PHE A 73 -5.10 -5.31 -1.40
CA PHE A 73 -6.44 -5.67 -0.94
C PHE A 73 -6.85 -7.11 -1.28
N GLU A 74 -6.20 -7.76 -2.25
CA GLU A 74 -6.55 -9.14 -2.62
C GLU A 74 -6.00 -10.21 -1.67
N TYR A 75 -5.11 -9.86 -0.73
CA TYR A 75 -4.43 -10.86 0.09
C TYR A 75 -4.46 -10.56 1.59
N SER A 76 -5.64 -10.56 2.21
CA SER A 76 -5.80 -10.47 3.68
C SER A 76 -4.97 -11.53 4.43
N ASN A 77 -4.71 -12.69 3.81
CA ASN A 77 -3.98 -13.81 4.41
C ASN A 77 -2.44 -13.70 4.29
N SER A 78 -1.90 -12.61 3.73
CA SER A 78 -0.46 -12.43 3.53
C SER A 78 0.08 -11.12 4.07
N PHE A 79 -0.72 -10.30 4.77
CA PHE A 79 -0.31 -9.02 5.38
C PHE A 79 1.08 -9.12 6.02
N ASP A 80 1.27 -10.14 6.86
CA ASP A 80 2.49 -10.34 7.64
C ASP A 80 3.72 -10.62 6.75
N LYS A 81 3.54 -11.15 5.52
CA LYS A 81 4.61 -11.35 4.53
C LYS A 81 5.05 -10.06 3.85
N TYR A 82 4.21 -9.02 3.87
CA TYR A 82 4.43 -7.76 3.17
C TYR A 82 4.75 -6.60 4.11
N LEU A 83 4.85 -6.83 5.43
CA LEU A 83 5.14 -5.79 6.43
C LEU A 83 6.33 -4.90 6.08
N GLU A 84 7.45 -5.51 5.66
CA GLU A 84 8.62 -4.75 5.25
C GLU A 84 8.39 -3.95 3.96
N ILE A 85 7.68 -4.51 2.99
CA ILE A 85 7.37 -3.81 1.73
C ILE A 85 6.44 -2.61 2.00
N ILE A 86 5.44 -2.78 2.87
CA ILE A 86 4.53 -1.70 3.27
C ILE A 86 5.28 -0.62 4.04
N ALA A 87 6.18 -1.00 4.95
CA ALA A 87 7.02 -0.06 5.68
C ALA A 87 7.85 0.81 4.72
N ASP A 88 8.49 0.17 3.74
CA ASP A 88 9.28 0.86 2.73
C ASP A 88 8.41 1.79 1.86
N LYS A 89 7.15 1.42 1.58
CA LYS A 89 6.17 2.25 0.87
C LYS A 89 5.72 3.47 1.67
N ILE A 90 5.42 3.30 2.95
CA ILE A 90 5.08 4.41 3.86
C ILE A 90 6.18 5.47 3.80
N VAL A 91 7.44 5.03 3.96
CA VAL A 91 8.60 5.91 3.97
C VAL A 91 8.87 6.54 2.60
N ALA A 92 8.60 5.83 1.50
CA ALA A 92 8.73 6.40 0.16
C ALA A 92 7.75 7.56 -0.07
N TRP A 93 6.50 7.42 0.39
CA TRP A 93 5.52 8.51 0.33
C TRP A 93 5.83 9.66 1.28
N GLU A 94 6.38 9.38 2.48
CA GLU A 94 6.86 10.42 3.39
C GLU A 94 7.97 11.26 2.77
N LYS A 95 8.96 10.61 2.14
CA LYS A 95 10.05 11.30 1.41
C LYS A 95 9.55 12.11 0.23
N PHE A 96 8.53 11.64 -0.48
CA PHE A 96 7.91 12.43 -1.54
C PHE A 96 7.31 13.73 -1.00
N LEU A 97 6.59 13.65 0.11
CA LEU A 97 5.96 14.82 0.75
C LEU A 97 6.99 15.80 1.32
N GLU A 98 8.10 15.29 1.86
CA GLU A 98 9.23 16.11 2.33
C GLU A 98 9.93 16.81 1.15
N LYS A 99 10.15 16.09 0.05
CA LYS A 99 10.86 16.60 -1.14
C LYS A 99 10.03 17.59 -1.95
N TYR A 100 8.72 17.40 -2.03
CA TYR A 100 7.81 18.24 -2.81
C TYR A 100 6.64 18.80 -1.96
N PRO A 101 6.94 19.65 -0.97
CA PRO A 101 5.94 20.17 -0.03
C PRO A 101 4.86 21.04 -0.70
N ASP A 102 5.17 21.59 -1.88
CA ASP A 102 4.31 22.47 -2.68
C ASP A 102 3.74 21.78 -3.94
N SER A 103 3.92 20.46 -4.08
CA SER A 103 3.38 19.71 -5.23
C SER A 103 1.85 19.85 -5.31
N LYS A 104 1.32 19.98 -6.52
CA LYS A 104 -0.13 19.87 -6.79
C LYS A 104 -0.67 18.47 -6.46
N LEU A 105 0.21 17.48 -6.32
CA LEU A 105 -0.12 16.10 -5.94
C LEU A 105 -0.02 15.86 -4.43
N LYS A 106 0.35 16.87 -3.62
CA LYS A 106 0.52 16.74 -2.16
C LYS A 106 -0.65 16.01 -1.51
N ARG A 107 -1.90 16.44 -1.79
CA ARG A 107 -3.09 15.79 -1.21
C ARG A 107 -3.18 14.31 -1.61
N LYS A 108 -2.94 13.97 -2.87
CA LYS A 108 -2.95 12.57 -3.33
C LYS A 108 -1.86 11.74 -2.64
N ALA A 109 -0.65 12.29 -2.51
CA ALA A 109 0.45 11.62 -1.82
C ALA A 109 0.19 11.47 -0.31
N GLN A 110 -0.44 12.47 0.33
CA GLN A 110 -0.91 12.39 1.72
C GLN A 110 -1.93 11.26 1.89
N ASN A 111 -2.90 11.15 0.98
CA ASN A 111 -3.88 10.07 1.01
C ASN A 111 -3.19 8.70 0.90
N MET A 112 -2.24 8.53 -0.03
CA MET A 112 -1.50 7.27 -0.16
C MET A 112 -0.69 6.95 1.09
N SER A 113 0.09 7.91 1.59
CA SER A 113 0.86 7.75 2.84
C SER A 113 -0.03 7.36 4.02
N TYR A 114 -1.17 8.05 4.18
CA TYR A 114 -2.15 7.76 5.23
C TYR A 114 -2.72 6.35 5.11
N THR A 115 -3.14 5.92 3.92
CA THR A 115 -3.74 4.58 3.73
C THR A 115 -2.80 3.46 4.17
N TYR A 116 -1.54 3.46 3.71
CA TYR A 116 -0.59 2.43 4.14
C TYR A 116 -0.27 2.55 5.63
N ARG A 117 -0.04 3.76 6.13
CA ARG A 117 0.32 3.98 7.53
C ARG A 117 -0.80 3.53 8.46
N ALA A 118 -2.04 3.92 8.20
CA ALA A 118 -3.19 3.53 9.00
C ALA A 118 -3.38 2.01 8.96
N GLY A 119 -3.32 1.38 7.78
CA GLY A 119 -3.41 -0.07 7.65
C GLY A 119 -2.31 -0.82 8.41
N TYR A 120 -1.07 -0.36 8.30
CA TYR A 120 0.08 -0.91 9.00
C TYR A 120 -0.03 -0.79 10.52
N ILE A 121 -0.36 0.41 11.01
CA ILE A 121 -0.49 0.68 12.45
C ILE A 121 -1.66 -0.11 13.04
N PHE A 122 -2.87 0.00 12.48
CA PHE A 122 -4.04 -0.69 13.03
C PHE A 122 -3.90 -2.21 13.05
N ARG A 123 -3.24 -2.79 12.05
CA ARG A 123 -2.94 -4.23 12.05
C ARG A 123 -2.03 -4.62 13.21
N LEU A 124 -1.00 -3.82 13.49
CA LEU A 124 0.03 -4.12 14.47
C LEU A 124 -0.29 -3.64 15.89
N THR A 125 -1.28 -2.76 16.07
CA THR A 125 -1.78 -2.34 17.39
C THR A 125 -3.01 -3.15 17.81
N SER A 126 -3.06 -4.44 17.47
CA SER A 126 -4.17 -5.32 17.84
C SER A 126 -4.25 -5.57 19.35
N SER A 127 -5.41 -6.04 19.83
CA SER A 127 -5.61 -6.43 21.23
C SER A 127 -4.57 -7.45 21.72
N GLU A 128 -4.20 -8.41 20.87
CA GLU A 128 -3.17 -9.41 21.18
C GLU A 128 -1.79 -8.78 21.34
N THR A 129 -1.49 -7.75 20.57
CA THR A 129 -0.23 -7.00 20.69
C THR A 129 -0.22 -6.20 21.98
N ARG A 130 -1.33 -5.53 22.31
CA ARG A 130 -1.48 -4.82 23.59
C ARG A 130 -1.35 -5.77 24.78
N GLU A 131 -2.00 -6.92 24.73
CA GLU A 131 -1.90 -7.95 25.78
C GLU A 131 -0.45 -8.47 25.92
N SER A 132 0.25 -8.69 24.81
CA SER A 132 1.65 -9.09 24.82
C SER A 132 2.53 -8.07 25.57
N LEU A 133 2.34 -6.78 25.27
CA LEU A 133 3.03 -5.68 25.94
C LEU A 133 2.70 -5.61 27.43
N MET A 134 1.41 -5.74 27.80
CA MET A 134 0.96 -5.78 29.20
C MET A 134 1.60 -6.93 29.99
N ASN A 135 1.83 -8.07 29.33
CA ASN A 135 2.50 -9.23 29.89
C ASN A 135 4.04 -9.13 29.87
N GLY A 136 4.60 -7.97 29.48
CA GLY A 136 6.05 -7.75 29.40
C GLY A 136 6.73 -8.57 28.29
N LYS A 137 5.99 -8.99 27.27
CA LYS A 137 6.49 -9.80 26.14
C LYS A 137 6.53 -8.98 24.85
N ALA A 138 7.38 -9.42 23.92
CA ALA A 138 7.45 -8.87 22.57
C ALA A 138 6.99 -9.95 21.56
N ASN A 139 5.74 -9.84 21.11
CA ASN A 139 5.25 -10.63 19.98
C ASN A 139 5.85 -10.11 18.65
N ASP A 140 5.47 -10.75 17.54
CA ASP A 140 6.04 -10.40 16.23
C ASP A 140 5.68 -8.98 15.78
N ALA A 141 4.52 -8.44 16.18
CA ALA A 141 4.16 -7.05 15.92
C ALA A 141 5.08 -6.06 16.64
N VAL A 142 5.40 -6.31 17.92
CA VAL A 142 6.38 -5.50 18.67
C VAL A 142 7.78 -5.59 18.06
N LYS A 143 8.19 -6.78 17.59
CA LYS A 143 9.47 -6.94 16.88
C LYS A 143 9.49 -6.13 15.58
N GLU A 144 8.39 -6.15 14.83
CA GLU A 144 8.24 -5.38 13.60
C GLU A 144 8.28 -3.86 13.86
N PHE A 145 7.61 -3.38 14.90
CA PHE A 145 7.71 -1.99 15.32
C PHE A 145 9.15 -1.57 15.65
N ASN A 146 9.87 -2.41 16.40
CA ASN A 146 11.28 -2.16 16.69
C ASN A 146 12.15 -2.18 15.43
N ARG A 147 11.87 -3.08 14.47
CA ARG A 147 12.54 -3.12 13.16
C ARG A 147 12.31 -1.82 12.39
N PHE A 148 11.05 -1.37 12.31
CA PHE A 148 10.67 -0.13 11.63
C PHE A 148 11.42 1.07 12.22
N ILE A 149 11.34 1.26 13.54
CA ILE A 149 12.00 2.38 14.23
C ILE A 149 13.52 2.36 13.99
N LYS A 150 14.14 1.17 14.04
CA LYS A 150 15.58 1.03 13.79
C LYS A 150 15.96 1.35 12.34
N LYS A 151 15.17 0.92 11.36
CA LYS A 151 15.44 1.15 9.93
C LYS A 151 15.15 2.60 9.53
N TYR A 152 14.13 3.21 10.14
CA TYR A 152 13.58 4.52 9.76
C TYR A 152 13.39 5.47 10.96
N PRO A 153 14.44 5.80 11.73
CA PRO A 153 14.30 6.51 13.00
C PRO A 153 13.68 7.91 12.90
N ASN A 154 13.81 8.56 11.73
CA ASN A 154 13.33 9.90 11.44
C ASN A 154 11.98 9.92 10.69
N SER A 155 11.36 8.76 10.47
CA SER A 155 10.03 8.70 9.84
C SER A 155 8.96 9.22 10.81
N PRO A 156 8.01 10.08 10.38
CA PRO A 156 6.84 10.42 11.17
C PRO A 156 6.07 9.19 11.68
N THR A 157 6.12 8.08 10.95
CA THR A 157 5.53 6.81 11.38
C THR A 157 6.27 6.22 12.58
N SER A 158 7.59 6.33 12.64
CA SER A 158 8.36 5.91 13.82
C SER A 158 7.94 6.65 15.08
N ASP A 159 7.55 7.92 14.98
CA ASP A 159 7.10 8.68 16.16
C ASP A 159 5.71 8.25 16.66
N ILE A 160 4.82 7.83 15.75
CA ILE A 160 3.54 7.21 16.13
C ILE A 160 3.78 5.86 16.81
N ILE A 161 4.68 5.04 16.26
CA ILE A 161 5.01 3.72 16.81
C ILE A 161 5.62 3.87 18.22
N LYS A 162 6.59 4.78 18.39
CA LYS A 162 7.18 5.07 19.72
C LYS A 162 6.11 5.50 20.71
N TYR A 163 5.21 6.40 20.30
CA TYR A 163 4.11 6.83 21.14
C TYR A 163 3.21 5.66 21.58
N TYR A 164 2.84 4.76 20.66
CA TYR A 164 2.09 3.55 21.02
C TYR A 164 2.84 2.70 22.05
N LEU A 165 4.13 2.42 21.81
CA LEU A 165 4.96 1.59 22.68
C LEU A 165 5.19 2.21 24.07
N GLU A 166 5.16 3.53 24.19
CA GLU A 166 5.27 4.25 25.47
C GLU A 166 3.94 4.31 26.23
N ASN A 167 2.80 4.30 25.52
CA ASN A 167 1.48 4.61 26.06
C ASN A 167 0.45 3.47 25.92
N TYR A 168 0.85 2.24 25.58
CA TYR A 168 -0.07 1.11 25.38
C TYR A 168 -0.96 0.78 26.59
N LYS A 169 -0.61 1.28 27.78
CA LYS A 169 -1.37 1.11 29.01
C LYS A 169 -2.57 2.05 29.12
N GLU A 170 -2.60 3.14 28.37
CA GLU A 170 -3.74 4.07 28.35
C GLU A 170 -5.01 3.35 27.90
N GLU A 171 -6.13 3.65 28.56
CA GLU A 171 -7.42 3.02 28.23
C GLU A 171 -7.93 3.43 26.84
N ASP A 172 -7.67 4.68 26.44
CA ASP A 172 -8.10 5.27 25.17
C ASP A 172 -6.99 5.27 24.09
N ILE A 173 -5.97 4.42 24.23
CA ILE A 173 -4.80 4.40 23.34
C ILE A 173 -5.18 4.32 21.86
N ASP A 174 -6.17 3.51 21.49
CA ASP A 174 -6.62 3.38 20.10
C ASP A 174 -7.13 4.72 19.54
N THR A 175 -7.87 5.47 20.36
CA THR A 175 -8.36 6.81 20.00
C THR A 175 -7.21 7.80 19.86
N LEU A 176 -6.22 7.74 20.75
CA LEU A 176 -5.04 8.61 20.69
C LEU A 176 -4.20 8.34 19.43
N ILE A 177 -4.06 7.06 19.03
CA ILE A 177 -3.38 6.67 17.80
C ILE A 177 -4.14 7.13 16.57
N SER A 178 -5.47 6.94 16.50
CA SER A 178 -6.28 7.45 15.40
C SER A 178 -6.16 8.97 15.25
N LYS A 179 -6.16 9.74 16.35
CA LYS A 179 -5.94 11.19 16.31
C LYS A 179 -4.56 11.56 15.76
N LYS A 180 -3.50 10.84 16.12
CA LYS A 180 -2.15 11.07 15.59
C LYS A 180 -2.04 10.76 14.10
N LEU A 181 -2.70 9.71 13.64
CA LEU A 181 -2.78 9.38 12.22
C LEU A 181 -3.48 10.50 11.42
N ASN A 182 -4.58 11.04 11.95
CA ASN A 182 -5.36 12.09 11.29
C ASN A 182 -4.67 13.46 11.33
N LYS A 183 -4.01 13.83 12.43
CA LYS A 183 -3.28 15.10 12.54
C LYS A 183 -2.22 15.25 11.44
N ASN A 184 -1.49 14.15 11.17
CA ASN A 184 -0.49 14.10 10.12
C ASN A 184 -1.10 14.12 8.69
N TYR A 185 -2.41 13.89 8.56
CA TYR A 185 -3.13 13.91 7.30
C TYR A 185 -3.77 15.28 7.01
N GLU A 186 -4.39 15.91 8.02
CA GLU A 186 -5.11 17.18 7.88
C GLU A 186 -4.18 18.41 7.87
N GLY A 187 -2.95 18.27 8.40
CA GLY A 187 -1.92 19.30 8.28
C GLY A 187 -2.02 20.44 9.29
N GLU A 188 -2.48 20.14 10.51
CA GLU A 188 -2.50 21.08 11.65
C GLU A 188 -1.27 20.98 12.56
#